data_AF-A0A1P8Q5T1-F1
#
_entry.id   AF-A0A1P8Q5T1-F1
#
_cell.length_a   1.000
_cell.length_b   1.000
_cell.length_c   1.000
_cell.angle_alpha   90.00
_cell.angle_beta   90.00
_cell.angle_gamma   90.00
#
_symmetry.space_group_name_H-M   'P 1'
#
loop_
_entity.id
_entity.type
_entity.pdbx_description
1 polymer ?
#
loop_
_entity_poly.entity_id
_entity_poly.type
_entity_poly.pdbx_seq_one_letter_code
_entity_poly.pdbx_strand_id
1 'polypeptide(L)'
;MTKTNRLSQIFAWVIFWIENILIISIPVVTVLHPKDVTGIPDNISKVIFSFGFLGVIIILQIITYFSIRNIDSYKWNINLLILGLIHNPLYLIPSIICMVNNRPI
;
A
#
# COMPACT_ATOMS: atom_id res chain seq x y z
N MET A 1 0.10 -14.60 -19.00
CA MET A 1 0.23 -14.57 -17.53
C MET A 1 0.35 -16.00 -17.03
N THR A 2 1.47 -16.36 -16.39
CA THR A 2 1.62 -17.71 -15.80
C THR A 2 0.72 -17.84 -14.58
N LYS A 3 0.33 -19.07 -14.22
CA LYS A 3 -0.52 -19.35 -13.05
C LYS A 3 0.07 -18.75 -11.76
N THR A 4 1.40 -18.71 -11.66
CA THR A 4 2.12 -18.19 -10.50
C THR A 4 2.14 -16.66 -10.43
N ASN A 5 2.25 -15.97 -11.56
CA ASN A 5 2.11 -14.50 -11.58
C ASN A 5 0.70 -14.07 -11.18
N ARG A 6 -0.31 -14.86 -11.53
CA ARG A 6 -1.70 -14.63 -11.08
C ARG A 6 -1.84 -14.78 -9.57
N LEU A 7 -1.16 -15.74 -8.94
CA LEU A 7 -1.17 -15.91 -7.48
C LEU A 7 -0.50 -14.73 -6.77
N SER A 8 0.67 -14.31 -7.24
CA SER A 8 1.35 -13.11 -6.72
C SER A 8 0.47 -11.87 -6.82
N GLN A 9 -0.19 -11.67 -7.97
CA GLN A 9 -1.10 -10.56 -8.17
C GLN A 9 -2.30 -10.60 -7.23
N ILE A 10 -2.92 -11.76 -7.03
CA ILE A 10 -4.04 -11.94 -6.08
C ILE A 10 -3.59 -11.59 -4.66
N PHE A 11 -2.42 -12.09 -4.23
CA PHE A 11 -1.91 -11.82 -2.89
C PHE A 11 -1.66 -10.32 -2.67
N ALA A 12 -1.10 -9.63 -3.67
CA ALA A 12 -0.91 -8.19 -3.62
C ALA A 12 -2.25 -7.43 -3.56
N TRP A 13 -3.28 -7.88 -4.29
CA TRP A 13 -4.62 -7.29 -4.20
C TRP A 13 -5.24 -7.44 -2.81
N VAL A 14 -5.04 -8.59 -2.16
CA VAL A 14 -5.54 -8.80 -0.79
C VAL A 14 -4.91 -7.80 0.17
N ILE A 15 -3.58 -7.62 0.11
CA ILE A 15 -2.87 -6.63 0.93
C ILE A 15 -3.41 -5.22 0.65
N PHE A 16 -3.58 -4.86 -0.63
CA PHE A 16 -4.10 -3.55 -1.04
C PHE A 16 -5.48 -3.24 -0.47
N TRP A 17 -6.40 -4.20 -0.50
CA TRP A 17 -7.74 -3.99 0.06
C TRP A 17 -7.73 -3.88 1.59
N ILE A 18 -6.93 -4.70 2.28
CA ILE A 18 -6.77 -4.61 3.73
C ILE A 18 -6.23 -3.24 4.13
N GLU A 19 -5.23 -2.75 3.41
CA GLU A 19 -4.63 -1.44 3.66
C GLU A 19 -5.61 -0.29 3.43
N ASN A 20 -6.42 -0.34 2.37
CA ASN A 20 -7.47 0.65 2.13
C ASN A 20 -8.53 0.66 3.24
N ILE A 21 -8.94 -0.52 3.73
CA ILE A 21 -9.86 -0.61 4.87
C ILE A 21 -9.26 0.05 6.11
N LEU A 22 -7.98 -0.19 6.40
CA LEU A 22 -7.28 0.44 7.52
C LEU A 22 -7.21 1.95 7.37
N ILE A 23 -6.84 2.46 6.19
CA ILE A 23 -6.76 3.91 5.91
C ILE A 23 -8.11 4.60 6.13
N ILE A 24 -9.22 3.98 5.69
CA ILE A 24 -10.58 4.52 5.89
C ILE A 24 -11.04 4.37 7.34
N SER A 25 -10.64 3.32 8.04
CA SER A 25 -11.03 3.08 9.43
C SER A 25 -10.48 4.13 10.40
N ILE A 26 -9.29 4.68 10.14
CA ILE A 26 -8.65 5.70 10.98
C ILE A 26 -9.55 6.94 11.16
N PRO A 27 -9.96 7.67 10.10
CA PRO A 27 -10.82 8.84 10.26
C PRO A 27 -12.18 8.49 10.86
N VAL A 28 -12.75 7.32 10.54
CA VAL A 28 -14.03 6.86 11.11
C VAL A 28 -13.94 6.67 12.62
N VAL A 29 -12.90 5.99 13.10
CA VAL A 29 -12.69 5.78 14.55
C VAL A 29 -12.39 7.09 15.25
N THR A 30 -11.59 7.98 14.64
CA THR A 30 -11.28 9.30 15.21
C THR A 30 -12.54 10.16 15.39
N VAL A 31 -13.50 10.11 14.45
CA VAL A 31 -14.78 10.83 14.58
C VAL A 31 -15.69 10.21 15.64
N LEU A 32 -15.74 8.87 15.72
CA LEU A 32 -16.62 8.16 16.66
C LEU A 32 -16.08 8.17 18.11
N HIS A 33 -14.76 8.21 18.28
CA HIS A 33 -14.08 8.19 19.58
C HIS A 33 -13.01 9.29 19.64
N PRO A 34 -13.39 10.57 19.82
CA PRO A 34 -12.49 11.72 19.78
C PRO A 34 -11.54 11.82 20.99
N LYS A 35 -11.44 10.78 21.83
CA LYS A 35 -10.40 10.72 22.86
C LYS A 35 -9.06 10.43 22.19
N ASP A 36 -8.44 11.50 21.73
CA ASP A 36 -7.16 11.52 21.05
C ASP A 36 -6.08 10.76 21.83
N VAL A 37 -5.77 9.56 21.37
CA VAL A 37 -4.65 8.74 21.90
C VAL A 37 -3.31 9.25 21.35
N THR A 38 -3.33 10.20 20.41
CA THR A 38 -2.13 10.67 19.70
C THR A 38 -1.32 11.73 20.45
N GLY A 39 -1.85 12.31 21.55
CA GLY A 39 -1.12 13.28 22.38
C GLY A 39 -0.74 14.60 21.69
N ILE A 40 -1.17 14.81 20.45
CA ILE A 40 -0.91 16.04 19.69
C ILE A 40 -2.00 17.05 20.03
N PRO A 41 -1.66 18.24 20.57
CA PRO A 41 -2.63 19.28 20.86
C PRO A 41 -3.42 19.67 19.60
N ASP A 42 -4.73 19.84 19.74
CA ASP A 42 -5.64 20.17 18.65
C ASP A 42 -5.41 21.58 18.14
N ASN A 43 -4.44 21.69 17.22
CA ASN A 43 -4.07 22.92 16.55
C ASN A 43 -4.26 22.77 15.04
N ILE A 44 -4.43 23.89 14.33
CA ILE A 44 -4.58 23.95 12.86
C ILE A 44 -3.42 23.22 12.14
N SER A 45 -2.23 23.19 12.75
CA SER A 45 -1.08 22.43 12.27
C SER A 45 -1.31 20.91 12.19
N LYS A 46 -2.04 20.31 13.14
CA LYS A 46 -2.40 18.88 13.15
C LYS A 46 -3.34 18.54 12.00
N VAL A 47 -4.26 19.45 11.67
CA VAL A 47 -5.20 19.31 10.55
C VAL A 47 -4.44 19.36 9.21
N ILE A 48 -3.57 20.35 9.02
CA ILE A 48 -2.76 20.48 7.80
C ILE A 48 -1.85 19.26 7.61
N PHE A 49 -1.19 18.81 8.68
CA PHE A 49 -0.35 17.63 8.64
C PHE A 49 -1.13 16.36 8.29
N SER A 50 -2.34 16.19 8.87
CA SER A 50 -3.20 15.04 8.60
C SER A 50 -3.66 15.00 7.14
N PHE A 51 -4.10 16.14 6.58
CA PHE A 51 -4.48 16.21 5.16
C PHE A 51 -3.29 16.00 4.21
N GLY A 52 -2.12 16.58 4.54
CA GLY A 52 -0.90 16.38 3.77
C GLY A 52 -0.46 14.91 3.74
N PHE A 53 -0.47 14.26 4.91
CA PHE A 53 -0.16 12.83 5.04
C PHE A 53 -1.15 11.95 4.27
N LEU A 54 -2.45 12.26 4.36
CA LEU A 54 -3.49 11.53 3.63
C LEU A 54 -3.34 11.68 2.11
N GLY A 55 -2.94 12.87 1.63
CA GLY A 55 -2.59 13.09 0.23
C GLY A 55 -1.42 12.23 -0.25
N VAL A 56 -0.34 12.15 0.54
CA VAL A 56 0.82 11.29 0.24
C VAL A 56 0.40 9.81 0.18
N ILE A 57 -0.42 9.35 1.13
CA ILE A 57 -0.94 7.98 1.14
C ILE A 57 -1.75 7.68 -0.13
N ILE A 58 -2.63 8.59 -0.56
CA ILE A 58 -3.43 8.40 -1.78
C ILE A 58 -2.52 8.24 -3.01
N ILE A 59 -1.48 9.06 -3.14
CA ILE A 59 -0.52 8.95 -4.24
C ILE A 59 0.17 7.58 -4.21
N LEU A 60 0.66 7.15 -3.05
CA LEU A 60 1.28 5.83 -2.89
C LEU A 60 0.32 4.71 -3.25
N GLN A 61 -0.96 4.83 -2.90
CA GLN A 61 -1.97 3.82 -3.26
C GLN A 61 -2.24 3.76 -4.76
N ILE A 62 -2.28 4.90 -5.45
CA ILE A 62 -2.42 4.92 -6.91
C ILE A 62 -1.23 4.21 -7.57
N ILE A 63 0.01 4.50 -7.13
CA ILE A 63 1.22 3.86 -7.68
C ILE A 63 1.21 2.36 -7.37
N THR A 64 0.79 1.97 -6.17
CA THR A 64 0.66 0.58 -5.74
C THR A 64 -0.35 -0.17 -6.61
N TYR A 65 -1.53 0.41 -6.86
CA TYR A 65 -2.53 -0.14 -7.76
C TYR A 65 -1.95 -0.44 -9.14
N PHE A 66 -1.23 0.51 -9.75
CA PHE A 66 -0.61 0.31 -11.06
C PHE A 66 0.49 -0.75 -11.03
N SER A 67 1.26 -0.82 -9.94
CA SER A 67 2.32 -1.81 -9.77
C SER A 67 1.77 -3.22 -9.66
N ILE A 68 0.66 -3.41 -8.93
CA ILE A 68 -0.04 -4.69 -8.84
C ILE A 68 -0.66 -5.05 -10.19
N ARG A 69 -1.35 -4.11 -10.84
CA ARG A 69 -2.02 -4.35 -12.12
C ARG A 69 -1.04 -4.79 -13.22
N ASN A 70 0.17 -4.26 -13.20
CA ASN A 70 1.19 -4.51 -14.21
C ASN A 70 2.36 -5.37 -13.70
N ILE A 71 2.15 -6.15 -12.62
CA ILE A 71 3.21 -6.93 -11.95
C ILE A 71 3.97 -7.92 -12.85
N ASP A 72 3.37 -8.34 -13.97
CA ASP A 72 4.03 -9.16 -15.00
C ASP A 72 5.20 -8.43 -15.67
N SER A 73 5.19 -7.11 -15.71
CA SER A 73 6.29 -6.31 -16.22
C SER A 73 7.38 -6.18 -15.16
N TYR A 74 8.61 -6.53 -15.51
CA TYR A 74 9.77 -6.40 -14.63
C TYR A 74 9.90 -5.01 -13.99
N LYS A 75 9.64 -3.94 -14.77
CA LYS A 75 9.70 -2.55 -14.27
C LYS A 75 8.68 -2.28 -13.17
N TRP A 76 7.44 -2.73 -13.37
CA TRP A 76 6.36 -2.55 -12.40
C TRP A 76 6.51 -3.46 -11.18
N ASN A 77 7.08 -4.64 -11.35
CA ASN A 77 7.44 -5.50 -10.22
C ASN A 77 8.53 -4.85 -9.35
N ILE A 78 9.54 -4.20 -9.96
CA ILE A 78 10.52 -3.40 -9.19
C ILE A 78 9.82 -2.26 -8.43
N ASN A 79 8.88 -1.56 -9.06
CA ASN A 79 8.12 -0.52 -8.35
C ASN A 79 7.38 -1.10 -7.13
N LEU A 80 6.76 -2.28 -7.27
CA LEU A 80 6.13 -2.97 -6.14
C LEU A 80 7.13 -3.36 -5.05
N LEU A 81 8.34 -3.79 -5.43
CA LEU A 81 9.42 -4.09 -4.49
C LEU A 81 9.85 -2.83 -3.69
N ILE A 82 10.04 -1.70 -4.38
CA ILE A 82 10.39 -0.41 -3.76
C ILE A 82 9.28 0.03 -2.80
N LEU A 83 8.03 -0.04 -3.24
CA LEU A 83 6.86 0.22 -2.38
C LEU A 83 6.82 -0.71 -1.17
N GLY A 84 7.24 -1.97 -1.34
CA GLY A 84 7.45 -2.90 -0.23
C GLY A 84 8.40 -2.36 0.83
N LEU A 85 9.50 -1.72 0.42
CA LEU A 85 10.51 -1.19 1.34
C LEU A 85 10.09 0.11 2.02
N ILE A 86 9.43 1.01 1.28
CA ILE A 86 9.16 2.39 1.76
C ILE A 86 7.75 2.57 2.35
N HIS A 87 6.78 1.77 1.89
CA HIS A 87 5.37 1.96 2.20
C HIS A 87 4.83 0.82 3.06
N ASN A 88 4.88 -0.42 2.55
CA ASN A 88 4.33 -1.57 3.26
C ASN A 88 5.10 -2.87 2.94
N PRO A 89 5.87 -3.40 3.91
CA PRO A 89 6.69 -4.61 3.74
C PRO A 89 5.95 -5.84 3.21
N LEU A 90 4.63 -5.91 3.39
CA LEU A 90 3.84 -7.03 2.89
C LEU A 90 3.89 -7.16 1.36
N TYR A 91 4.09 -6.05 0.62
CA TYR A 91 4.24 -6.09 -0.84
C TYR A 91 5.56 -6.71 -1.32
N LEU A 92 6.54 -6.90 -0.44
CA LEU A 92 7.77 -7.63 -0.78
C LEU A 92 7.48 -9.09 -1.14
N ILE A 93 6.54 -9.73 -0.44
CA ILE A 93 6.18 -11.13 -0.65
C ILE A 93 5.68 -11.37 -2.09
N PRO A 94 4.62 -10.70 -2.58
CA PRO A 94 4.15 -10.92 -3.95
C PRO A 94 5.21 -10.52 -4.98
N SER A 95 5.98 -9.45 -4.73
CA SER A 95 7.04 -9.01 -5.65
C SER A 95 8.15 -10.06 -5.82
N ILE A 96 8.68 -10.60 -4.72
CA ILE A 96 9.72 -11.64 -4.73
C ILE A 96 9.19 -12.92 -5.38
N ILE A 97 7.97 -13.34 -5.06
CA ILE A 97 7.33 -14.50 -5.71
C ILE A 97 7.29 -14.28 -7.22
N CYS A 98 6.86 -13.11 -7.70
CA CYS A 98 6.83 -12.82 -9.13
C CYS A 98 8.25 -12.84 -9.75
N MET A 99 9.26 -12.32 -9.06
CA MET A 99 10.65 -12.32 -9.57
C MET A 99 11.25 -13.73 -9.67
N VAL A 100 11.06 -14.56 -8.65
CA VAL A 100 11.59 -15.95 -8.64
C VAL A 100 10.99 -16.76 -9.79
N ASN A 101 9.70 -16.57 -10.08
CA ASN A 101 9.01 -17.32 -11.12
C ASN A 101 9.26 -16.83 -12.55
N ASN A 102 9.76 -15.59 -12.71
CA ASN A 102 10.08 -15.02 -14.02
C ASN A 102 11.58 -15.13 -14.36
N ARG A 103 12.38 -15.88 -13.60
CA ARG A 103 13.79 -16.10 -13.95
C ARG A 103 13.87 -16.94 -15.25
N PRO A 104 14.57 -16.47 -16.29
CA PRO A 104 14.99 -17.35 -17.37
C PRO A 104 15.96 -18.37 -16.76
N ILE A 105 15.67 -19.65 -16.96
CA ILE A 105 16.57 -20.77 -16.63
C ILE A 105 17.75 -20.71 -17.61
#